data_AF-A0A6A5GEA8-F1
#
_entry.id   AF-A0A6A5GEA8-F1
#
_cell.length_a   1.000
_cell.length_b   1.000
_cell.length_c   1.000
_cell.angle_alpha   90.00
_cell.angle_beta   90.00
_cell.angle_gamma   90.00
#
_symmetry.space_group_name_H-M   'P 1'
#
loop_
_entity.id
_entity.type
_entity.pdbx_description
1 polymer ?
#
loop_
_entity_poly.entity_id
_entity_poly.type
_entity_poly.pdbx_seq_one_letter_code
_entity_poly.pdbx_strand_id
1 'polypeptide(L)'
;MLNLMKPDYIALNRFNRMYGSYCEIPDTSVFSQKTCDIENSTLAGLDSGCVQLRGDVKIEEGDEEYVKKLESVETIFGALIVRGTNLTNLQFLSKLKNIMSFAKEDPAVLVEFNPLLTNVSLPSFKRYLSNAHNPILFNNNSAELLKNPDHCYSVRNGVTTEMTWIAKFDGKVCEDIERVAASPAAQDKSAITCGSKFFSLLLMLILFMSKC
;
A
#
# COMPACT_ATOMS: atom_id res chain seq x y z
N MET A 1 -4.52 2.68 -31.88
CA MET A 1 -4.63 2.54 -30.41
C MET A 1 -5.50 1.33 -30.14
N LEU A 2 -5.04 0.40 -29.30
CA LEU A 2 -5.88 -0.71 -28.88
C LEU A 2 -6.88 -0.20 -27.85
N ASN A 3 -8.14 -0.07 -28.27
CA ASN A 3 -9.22 0.29 -27.36
C ASN A 3 -9.70 -0.98 -26.67
N LEU A 4 -9.13 -1.24 -25.49
CA LEU A 4 -9.49 -2.36 -24.61
C LEU A 4 -10.83 -2.16 -23.89
N MET A 5 -11.44 -1.00 -24.09
CA MET A 5 -12.75 -0.65 -23.57
C MET A 5 -13.70 -0.38 -24.73
N LYS A 6 -14.92 -0.89 -24.61
CA LYS A 6 -15.99 -0.64 -25.58
C LYS A 6 -16.70 0.67 -25.18
N PRO A 7 -16.85 1.65 -26.09
CA PRO A 7 -17.55 2.90 -25.80
C PRO A 7 -18.96 2.71 -25.27
N ASP A 8 -19.66 1.66 -25.72
CA ASP A 8 -21.06 1.37 -25.33
C ASP A 8 -21.23 1.03 -23.84
N TYR A 9 -20.15 0.73 -23.11
CA TYR A 9 -20.15 0.39 -21.69
C TYR A 9 -19.48 1.43 -20.80
N ILE A 10 -18.91 2.51 -21.38
CA ILE A 10 -18.38 3.61 -20.60
C ILE A 10 -19.55 4.52 -20.24
N ALA A 11 -19.94 4.49 -18.97
CA ALA A 11 -20.92 5.43 -18.47
C ALA A 11 -20.32 6.34 -17.41
N LEU A 12 -20.83 7.56 -17.36
CA LEU A 12 -20.46 8.56 -16.39
C LEU A 12 -21.44 8.49 -15.22
N ASN A 13 -20.93 8.45 -14.00
CA ASN A 13 -21.80 8.62 -12.84
C ASN A 13 -22.19 10.10 -12.68
N ARG A 14 -23.09 10.41 -11.73
CA ARG A 14 -23.50 11.79 -11.40
C ARG A 14 -22.31 12.73 -11.07
N PHE A 15 -21.16 12.16 -10.72
CA PHE A 15 -19.93 12.87 -10.39
C PHE A 15 -18.91 12.90 -11.55
N ASN A 16 -19.35 12.60 -12.78
CA ASN A 16 -18.52 12.60 -13.98
C ASN A 16 -17.35 11.59 -13.95
N ARG A 17 -17.48 10.50 -13.17
CA ARG A 17 -16.48 9.40 -13.11
C ARG A 17 -16.84 8.30 -14.09
N MET A 18 -15.84 7.75 -14.79
CA MET A 18 -15.99 6.76 -15.85
C MET A 18 -15.98 5.34 -15.30
N TYR A 19 -17.08 4.60 -15.43
CA TYR A 19 -17.14 3.16 -15.16
C TYR A 19 -17.37 2.39 -16.46
N GLY A 20 -16.94 1.13 -16.52
CA GLY A 20 -17.15 0.27 -17.68
C GLY A 20 -16.51 -1.11 -17.54
N SER A 21 -16.79 -1.97 -18.51
CA SER A 21 -16.24 -3.32 -18.60
C SER A 21 -15.15 -3.42 -19.66
N TYR A 22 -14.24 -4.38 -19.48
CA TYR A 22 -13.25 -4.71 -20.49
C TYR A 22 -13.89 -5.41 -21.69
N CYS A 23 -13.41 -5.09 -22.90
CA CYS A 23 -13.71 -5.87 -24.09
C CYS A 23 -13.23 -7.31 -23.91
N GLU A 24 -14.01 -8.29 -24.38
CA GLU A 24 -13.46 -9.60 -24.68
C GLU A 24 -12.46 -9.45 -25.83
N ILE A 25 -11.25 -9.96 -25.61
CA ILE A 25 -10.18 -9.87 -26.58
C ILE A 25 -10.03 -11.27 -27.17
N PRO A 26 -10.52 -11.49 -28.41
CA PRO A 26 -10.49 -12.81 -29.01
C PRO A 26 -9.07 -13.27 -29.38
N ASP A 27 -8.10 -12.36 -29.45
CA ASP A 27 -6.71 -12.68 -29.73
C ASP A 27 -5.74 -11.79 -28.92
N THR A 28 -4.94 -12.39 -28.05
CA THR A 28 -3.93 -11.68 -27.25
C THR A 28 -2.69 -11.29 -28.06
N SER A 29 -2.53 -11.79 -29.29
CA SER A 29 -1.43 -11.42 -30.21
C SER A 29 -1.43 -9.94 -30.60
N VAL A 30 -2.57 -9.27 -30.38
CA VAL A 30 -2.75 -7.85 -30.67
C VAL A 30 -2.02 -6.96 -29.63
N PHE A 31 -1.65 -7.53 -28.48
CA PHE A 31 -0.79 -6.87 -27.51
C PHE A 31 0.68 -7.06 -27.84
N SER A 32 1.46 -5.99 -27.70
CA SER A 32 2.92 -6.05 -27.83
C SER A 32 3.61 -6.82 -26.69
N GLN A 33 2.86 -7.16 -25.63
CA GLN A 33 3.36 -7.84 -24.43
C GLN A 33 2.44 -9.00 -24.07
N LYS A 34 2.97 -10.01 -23.35
CA LYS A 34 2.18 -11.17 -22.92
C LYS A 34 1.06 -10.73 -21.96
N THR A 35 -0.18 -10.87 -22.41
CA THR A 35 -1.39 -10.60 -21.62
C THR A 35 -2.01 -11.92 -21.15
N CYS A 36 -2.35 -12.00 -19.88
CA CYS A 36 -2.99 -13.17 -19.27
C CYS A 36 -4.32 -12.77 -18.63
N ASP A 37 -5.30 -13.67 -18.71
CA ASP A 37 -6.61 -13.48 -18.10
C ASP A 37 -6.61 -14.13 -16.71
N ILE A 38 -6.90 -13.35 -15.67
CA ILE A 38 -7.02 -13.81 -14.29
C ILE A 38 -8.49 -13.75 -13.79
N GLU A 39 -9.39 -13.12 -14.54
CA GLU A 39 -10.81 -12.95 -14.18
C GLU A 39 -11.49 -14.29 -13.87
N ASN A 40 -11.14 -15.32 -14.64
CA ASN A 40 -11.70 -16.68 -14.52
C ASN A 40 -10.65 -17.72 -14.10
N SER A 41 -9.56 -17.30 -13.47
CA SER A 41 -8.46 -18.19 -13.05
C SER A 41 -8.01 -17.88 -11.62
N THR A 42 -7.09 -18.69 -11.10
CA THR A 42 -6.42 -18.47 -9.82
C THR A 42 -4.96 -18.09 -10.03
N LEU A 43 -4.30 -17.56 -9.01
CA LEU A 43 -2.84 -17.36 -9.07
C LEU A 43 -2.09 -18.68 -9.33
N ALA A 44 -2.57 -19.78 -8.75
CA ALA A 44 -2.05 -21.12 -9.01
C ALA A 44 -2.21 -21.55 -10.47
N GLY A 45 -3.29 -21.16 -11.14
CA GLY A 45 -3.54 -21.42 -12.57
C GLY A 45 -2.88 -20.42 -13.53
N LEU A 46 -2.36 -19.30 -13.03
CA LEU A 46 -1.78 -18.25 -13.86
C LEU A 46 -0.46 -18.69 -14.51
N ASP A 47 -0.31 -18.38 -15.79
CA ASP A 47 0.94 -18.53 -16.52
C ASP A 47 2.07 -17.68 -15.92
N SER A 48 3.32 -18.14 -16.03
CA SER A 48 4.48 -17.30 -15.72
C SER A 48 4.77 -16.31 -16.86
N GLY A 49 5.41 -15.18 -16.52
CA GLY A 49 5.90 -14.20 -17.50
C GLY A 49 4.83 -13.27 -18.05
N CYS A 50 3.63 -13.25 -17.46
CA CYS A 50 2.57 -12.30 -17.81
C CYS A 50 3.04 -10.88 -17.51
N VAL A 51 2.92 -9.99 -18.49
CA VAL A 51 3.27 -8.57 -18.36
C VAL A 51 2.03 -7.73 -18.11
N GLN A 52 0.90 -8.15 -18.66
CA GLN A 52 -0.40 -7.53 -18.47
C GLN A 52 -1.38 -8.57 -17.93
N LEU A 53 -2.19 -8.18 -16.94
CA LEU A 53 -3.26 -9.01 -16.40
C LEU A 53 -4.62 -8.37 -16.69
N ARG A 54 -5.57 -9.19 -17.15
CA ARG A 54 -6.97 -8.81 -17.29
C ARG A 54 -7.78 -9.46 -16.18
N GLY A 55 -8.44 -8.64 -15.37
CA GLY A 55 -9.19 -9.04 -14.20
C GLY A 55 -8.53 -8.60 -12.90
N ASP A 56 -9.29 -8.70 -11.82
CA ASP A 56 -8.82 -8.34 -10.48
C ASP A 56 -7.79 -9.35 -9.96
N VAL A 57 -6.66 -8.86 -9.46
CA VAL A 57 -5.64 -9.67 -8.82
C VAL A 57 -5.95 -9.75 -7.33
N LYS A 58 -6.39 -10.93 -6.88
CA LYS A 58 -6.67 -11.22 -5.47
C LYS A 58 -5.58 -12.14 -4.94
N ILE A 59 -4.86 -11.70 -3.92
CA ILE A 59 -3.87 -12.48 -3.17
C ILE A 59 -4.44 -12.66 -1.77
N GLU A 60 -4.95 -13.85 -1.49
CA GLU A 60 -5.57 -14.19 -0.21
C GLU A 60 -4.73 -15.23 0.55
N GLU A 61 -5.18 -15.63 1.74
CA GLU A 61 -4.53 -16.66 2.54
C GLU A 61 -4.38 -17.96 1.72
N GLY A 62 -3.15 -18.46 1.60
CA GLY A 62 -2.82 -19.66 0.81
C GLY A 62 -2.26 -19.35 -0.58
N ASP A 63 -2.38 -18.10 -1.09
CA ASP A 63 -1.85 -17.72 -2.39
C ASP A 63 -0.37 -17.31 -2.38
N GLU A 64 0.25 -17.21 -1.19
CA GLU A 64 1.59 -16.63 -1.02
C GLU A 64 2.67 -17.36 -1.82
N GLU A 65 2.52 -18.67 -2.04
CA GLU A 65 3.47 -19.46 -2.83
C GLU A 65 3.44 -19.12 -4.33
N TYR A 66 2.34 -18.54 -4.83
CA TYR A 66 2.13 -18.25 -6.24
C TYR A 66 2.47 -16.81 -6.64
N VAL A 67 2.72 -15.91 -5.68
CA VAL A 67 2.94 -14.48 -5.94
C VAL A 67 4.12 -14.20 -6.87
N LYS A 68 5.08 -15.13 -6.98
CA LYS A 68 6.22 -15.02 -7.90
C LYS A 68 5.78 -14.95 -9.37
N LYS A 69 4.62 -15.49 -9.73
CA LYS A 69 4.07 -15.39 -11.09
C LYS A 69 3.75 -13.95 -11.50
N LEU A 70 3.64 -13.05 -10.52
CA LEU A 70 3.38 -11.64 -10.73
C LEU A 70 4.66 -10.80 -10.95
N GLU A 71 5.86 -11.41 -10.87
CA GLU A 71 7.14 -10.67 -10.91
C GLU A 71 7.43 -9.91 -12.21
N SER A 72 6.77 -10.30 -13.31
CA SER A 72 6.86 -9.64 -14.61
C SER A 72 5.74 -8.65 -14.88
N VAL A 73 4.72 -8.60 -14.01
CA VAL A 73 3.51 -7.82 -14.27
C VAL A 73 3.81 -6.34 -14.17
N GLU A 74 3.47 -5.61 -15.21
CA GLU A 74 3.61 -4.16 -15.31
C GLU A 74 2.26 -3.44 -15.28
N THR A 75 1.19 -4.10 -15.74
CA THR A 75 -0.15 -3.50 -15.80
C THR A 75 -1.21 -4.48 -15.36
N ILE A 76 -2.08 -4.04 -14.45
CA ILE A 76 -3.29 -4.75 -14.07
C ILE A 76 -4.48 -3.96 -14.62
N PHE A 77 -5.23 -4.62 -15.49
CA PHE A 77 -6.55 -4.19 -15.93
C PHE A 77 -7.59 -4.80 -14.98
N GLY A 78 -7.67 -4.21 -13.79
CA GLY A 78 -8.46 -4.65 -12.64
C GLY A 78 -7.98 -3.94 -11.36
N ALA A 79 -8.49 -4.37 -10.22
CA ALA A 79 -7.99 -4.00 -8.90
C ALA A 79 -6.87 -4.94 -8.43
N LEU A 80 -6.04 -4.45 -7.51
CA LEU A 80 -5.11 -5.25 -6.72
C LEU A 80 -5.64 -5.36 -5.29
N ILE A 81 -5.92 -6.59 -4.85
CA ILE A 81 -6.45 -6.90 -3.53
C ILE A 81 -5.49 -7.88 -2.85
N VAL A 82 -4.94 -7.51 -1.70
CA VAL A 82 -4.07 -8.36 -0.88
C VAL A 82 -4.65 -8.43 0.52
N ARG A 83 -5.20 -9.60 0.90
CA ARG A 83 -5.99 -9.73 2.12
C ARG A 83 -5.60 -10.95 2.93
N GLY A 84 -5.38 -10.77 4.23
CA GLY A 84 -5.28 -11.91 5.17
C GLY A 84 -4.03 -12.78 4.99
N THR A 85 -2.98 -12.28 4.33
CA THR A 85 -1.79 -13.07 4.00
C THR A 85 -0.71 -12.99 5.07
N ASN A 86 0.22 -13.93 5.03
CA ASN A 86 1.47 -13.93 5.81
C ASN A 86 2.63 -13.25 5.07
N LEU A 87 2.36 -12.47 4.01
CA LEU A 87 3.39 -11.74 3.27
C LEU A 87 4.07 -10.69 4.16
N THR A 88 5.39 -10.61 4.07
CA THR A 88 6.17 -9.58 4.77
C THR A 88 6.42 -8.34 3.90
N ASN A 89 6.28 -8.48 2.59
CA ASN A 89 6.54 -7.42 1.62
C ASN A 89 5.76 -7.61 0.30
N LEU A 90 5.64 -6.53 -0.48
CA LEU A 90 5.04 -6.54 -1.83
C LEU A 90 6.08 -6.42 -2.96
N GLN A 91 7.36 -6.72 -2.72
CA GLN A 91 8.45 -6.47 -3.69
C GLN A 91 8.37 -7.36 -4.94
N PHE A 92 7.64 -8.47 -4.88
CA PHE A 92 7.32 -9.26 -6.06
C PHE A 92 6.53 -8.44 -7.11
N LEU A 93 5.88 -7.34 -6.73
CA LEU A 93 5.24 -6.39 -7.65
C LEU A 93 6.14 -5.21 -8.06
N SER A 94 7.47 -5.33 -7.93
CA SER A 94 8.41 -4.24 -8.21
C SER A 94 8.32 -3.62 -9.62
N LYS A 95 7.82 -4.38 -10.61
CA LYS A 95 7.60 -3.90 -11.99
C LYS A 95 6.22 -3.33 -12.24
N LEU A 96 5.29 -3.42 -11.29
CA LEU A 96 3.92 -2.95 -11.45
C LEU A 96 3.91 -1.43 -11.61
N LYS A 97 3.44 -0.95 -12.77
CA LYS A 97 3.40 0.46 -13.15
C LYS A 97 1.99 1.03 -13.11
N ASN A 98 1.02 0.27 -13.60
CA ASN A 98 -0.33 0.75 -13.84
C ASN A 98 -1.37 -0.20 -13.24
N ILE A 99 -2.38 0.37 -12.57
CA ILE A 99 -3.55 -0.36 -12.09
C ILE A 99 -4.79 0.38 -12.56
N MET A 100 -5.58 -0.24 -13.42
CA MET A 100 -6.78 0.39 -13.98
C MET A 100 -7.99 -0.37 -13.46
N SER A 101 -8.63 0.13 -12.40
CA SER A 101 -9.87 -0.45 -11.89
C SER A 101 -11.06 0.40 -12.34
N PHE A 102 -12.01 -0.23 -13.01
CA PHE A 102 -13.22 0.42 -13.53
C PHE A 102 -14.47 0.04 -12.74
N ALA A 103 -14.33 -0.83 -11.74
CA ALA A 103 -15.39 -1.20 -10.82
C ALA A 103 -15.92 0.05 -10.10
N LYS A 104 -17.22 0.02 -9.81
CA LYS A 104 -17.90 1.14 -9.15
C LYS A 104 -17.60 1.07 -7.66
N GLU A 105 -17.09 2.16 -7.10
CA GLU A 105 -16.83 2.36 -5.66
C GLU A 105 -15.68 1.55 -5.05
N ASP A 106 -15.19 0.50 -5.71
CA ASP A 106 -14.05 -0.29 -5.23
C ASP A 106 -12.70 0.41 -5.48
N PRO A 107 -11.78 0.38 -4.49
CA PRO A 107 -10.44 0.93 -4.64
C PRO A 107 -9.65 0.18 -5.73
N ALA A 108 -8.72 0.87 -6.38
CA ALA A 108 -7.77 0.22 -7.29
C ALA A 108 -6.75 -0.64 -6.53
N VAL A 109 -6.38 -0.21 -5.31
CA VAL A 109 -5.47 -0.97 -4.43
C VAL A 109 -6.12 -1.10 -3.06
N LEU A 110 -6.31 -2.34 -2.63
CA LEU A 110 -6.76 -2.69 -1.28
C LEU A 110 -5.80 -3.69 -0.66
N VAL A 111 -5.10 -3.28 0.37
CA VAL A 111 -4.19 -4.16 1.13
C VAL A 111 -4.66 -4.16 2.57
N GLU A 112 -5.14 -5.28 3.08
CA GLU A 112 -5.69 -5.30 4.43
C GLU A 112 -5.56 -6.62 5.17
N PHE A 113 -5.58 -6.53 6.51
CA PHE A 113 -5.49 -7.69 7.39
C PHE A 113 -4.22 -8.54 7.19
N ASN A 114 -3.10 -7.93 6.78
CA ASN A 114 -1.80 -8.61 6.64
C ASN A 114 -0.88 -8.24 7.83
N PRO A 115 -0.91 -9.00 8.95
CA PRO A 115 -0.26 -8.58 10.21
C PRO A 115 1.27 -8.58 10.14
N LEU A 116 1.87 -9.36 9.23
CA LEU A 116 3.32 -9.48 9.05
C LEU A 116 3.89 -8.52 7.98
N LEU A 117 3.03 -7.76 7.29
CA LEU A 117 3.42 -6.91 6.17
C LEU A 117 4.11 -5.63 6.63
N THR A 118 5.43 -5.55 6.50
CA THR A 118 6.24 -4.40 6.94
C THR A 118 6.80 -3.56 5.79
N ASN A 119 6.69 -4.03 4.54
CA ASN A 119 7.15 -3.28 3.37
C ASN A 119 6.13 -3.30 2.23
N VAL A 120 5.56 -2.13 1.95
CA VAL A 120 4.52 -1.89 0.94
C VAL A 120 5.04 -1.15 -0.30
N SER A 121 6.35 -0.97 -0.43
CA SER A 121 6.92 -0.20 -1.52
C SER A 121 6.64 -0.84 -2.88
N LEU A 122 6.13 -0.02 -3.81
CA LEU A 122 5.86 -0.38 -5.20
C LEU A 122 6.69 0.55 -6.11
N PRO A 123 7.98 0.28 -6.32
CA PRO A 123 8.94 1.24 -6.87
C PRO A 123 8.64 1.72 -8.30
N SER A 124 7.93 0.93 -9.09
CA SER A 124 7.55 1.30 -10.46
C SER A 124 6.15 1.89 -10.59
N PHE A 125 5.37 1.93 -9.50
CA PHE A 125 3.96 2.30 -9.55
C PHE A 125 3.79 3.79 -9.83
N LYS A 126 3.06 4.09 -10.91
CA LYS A 126 3.01 5.44 -11.49
C LYS A 126 1.62 5.93 -11.79
N ARG A 127 0.69 5.03 -12.10
CA ARG A 127 -0.64 5.41 -12.57
C ARG A 127 -1.69 4.48 -11.99
N TYR A 128 -2.79 5.07 -11.56
CA TYR A 128 -4.01 4.31 -11.33
C TYR A 128 -5.19 4.95 -12.06
N LEU A 129 -6.19 4.14 -12.31
CA LEU A 129 -7.54 4.58 -12.61
C LEU A 129 -8.49 3.91 -11.63
N SER A 130 -9.36 4.68 -11.00
CA SER A 130 -10.34 4.19 -10.03
C SER A 130 -11.48 5.18 -9.90
N ASN A 131 -12.69 4.67 -9.70
CA ASN A 131 -13.86 5.46 -9.38
C ASN A 131 -14.11 5.61 -7.88
N ALA A 132 -13.33 4.93 -7.03
CA ALA A 132 -13.44 5.04 -5.59
C ALA A 132 -13.11 6.43 -5.08
N HIS A 133 -13.74 6.81 -3.96
CA HIS A 133 -13.36 8.05 -3.27
C HIS A 133 -11.98 7.95 -2.63
N ASN A 134 -11.58 6.76 -2.16
CA ASN A 134 -10.23 6.48 -1.69
C ASN A 134 -9.66 5.33 -2.54
N PRO A 135 -8.82 5.61 -3.55
CA PRO A 135 -8.42 4.64 -4.56
C PRO A 135 -7.33 3.68 -4.08
N ILE A 136 -6.57 4.04 -3.05
CA ILE A 136 -5.47 3.25 -2.49
C ILE A 136 -5.65 3.17 -0.98
N LEU A 137 -5.87 1.97 -0.46
CA LEU A 137 -6.18 1.71 0.94
C LEU A 137 -5.28 0.63 1.52
N PHE A 138 -4.69 0.92 2.68
CA PHE A 138 -3.89 0.00 3.49
C PHE A 138 -4.47 -0.07 4.90
N ASN A 139 -5.27 -1.08 5.22
CA ASN A 139 -6.02 -1.12 6.49
C ASN A 139 -5.70 -2.37 7.32
N ASN A 140 -5.58 -2.24 8.64
CA ASN A 140 -5.38 -3.35 9.58
C ASN A 140 -4.20 -4.27 9.20
N ASN A 141 -3.14 -3.70 8.64
CA ASN A 141 -1.88 -4.41 8.36
C ASN A 141 -0.94 -4.29 9.58
N SER A 142 0.33 -4.66 9.42
CA SER A 142 1.33 -4.49 10.47
C SER A 142 1.40 -3.04 10.97
N ALA A 143 1.42 -2.87 12.30
CA ALA A 143 1.57 -1.56 12.93
C ALA A 143 2.91 -0.88 12.58
N GLU A 144 3.91 -1.63 12.11
CA GLU A 144 5.18 -1.08 11.61
C GLU A 144 4.95 -0.07 10.46
N LEU A 145 3.94 -0.28 9.61
CA LEU A 145 3.64 0.61 8.48
C LEU A 145 3.23 2.02 8.90
N LEU A 146 2.76 2.19 10.15
CA LEU A 146 2.39 3.50 10.70
C LEU A 146 3.52 4.16 11.49
N LYS A 147 4.64 3.46 11.75
CA LYS A 147 5.77 4.03 12.49
C LYS A 147 6.68 4.89 11.63
N ASN A 148 6.75 4.59 10.34
CA ASN A 148 7.51 5.38 9.37
C ASN A 148 6.57 5.91 8.26
N PRO A 149 6.36 7.23 8.15
CA PRO A 149 5.54 7.81 7.09
C PRO A 149 6.06 7.52 5.67
N ASP A 150 7.33 7.15 5.51
CA ASP A 150 7.92 6.77 4.22
C ASP A 150 7.17 5.60 3.56
N HIS A 151 6.58 4.69 4.34
CA HIS A 151 5.76 3.62 3.77
C HIS A 151 4.57 4.19 2.98
N CYS A 152 3.85 5.16 3.55
CA CYS A 152 2.76 5.84 2.87
C CYS A 152 3.25 6.71 1.71
N TYR A 153 4.28 7.53 1.95
CA TYR A 153 4.84 8.41 0.93
C TYR A 153 5.39 7.64 -0.28
N SER A 154 6.01 6.46 -0.06
CA SER A 154 6.55 5.65 -1.16
C SER A 154 5.48 5.18 -2.14
N VAL A 155 4.27 4.88 -1.66
CA VAL A 155 3.15 4.48 -2.50
C VAL A 155 2.51 5.70 -3.16
N ARG A 156 2.22 6.75 -2.38
CA ARG A 156 1.54 7.95 -2.88
C ARG A 156 2.39 8.68 -3.91
N ASN A 157 3.65 8.98 -3.57
CA ASN A 157 4.55 9.78 -4.40
C ASN A 157 4.97 9.05 -5.68
N GLY A 158 4.83 7.72 -5.74
CA GLY A 158 4.94 6.98 -7.00
C GLY A 158 3.94 7.48 -8.04
N VAL A 159 2.73 7.88 -7.60
CA VAL A 159 1.64 8.35 -8.46
C VAL A 159 1.56 9.88 -8.54
N THR A 160 1.54 10.56 -7.40
CA THR A 160 1.38 12.02 -7.31
C THR A 160 1.84 12.56 -5.96
N THR A 161 2.32 13.81 -5.96
CA THR A 161 2.65 14.58 -4.74
C THR A 161 1.54 15.53 -4.32
N GLU A 162 0.56 15.78 -5.19
CA GLU A 162 -0.42 16.87 -5.00
C GLU A 162 -1.71 16.40 -4.31
N MET A 163 -2.15 15.17 -4.58
CA MET A 163 -3.40 14.64 -4.05
C MET A 163 -3.16 13.82 -2.79
N THR A 164 -3.21 14.46 -1.62
CA THR A 164 -2.92 13.82 -0.33
C THR A 164 -3.91 12.69 0.03
N TRP A 165 -5.15 12.77 -0.45
CA TRP A 165 -6.25 11.86 -0.08
C TRP A 165 -6.19 10.49 -0.78
N ILE A 166 -5.33 10.30 -1.79
CA ILE A 166 -5.39 9.10 -2.65
C ILE A 166 -4.96 7.82 -1.94
N ALA A 167 -4.03 7.94 -0.98
CA ALA A 167 -3.45 6.83 -0.25
C ALA A 167 -3.75 7.03 1.24
N LYS A 168 -4.42 6.03 1.84
CA LYS A 168 -4.73 6.05 3.27
C LYS A 168 -4.28 4.76 3.93
N PHE A 169 -3.68 4.92 5.10
CA PHE A 169 -3.26 3.84 5.98
C PHE A 169 -4.03 3.95 7.29
N ASP A 170 -4.87 2.97 7.60
CA ASP A 170 -5.79 3.00 8.75
C ASP A 170 -6.57 4.32 8.86
N GLY A 171 -7.13 4.74 7.72
CA GLY A 171 -7.90 5.96 7.57
C GLY A 171 -7.08 7.27 7.56
N LYS A 172 -5.76 7.21 7.76
CA LYS A 172 -4.87 8.40 7.84
C LYS A 172 -4.17 8.65 6.52
N VAL A 173 -4.06 9.92 6.12
CA VAL A 173 -3.16 10.32 5.03
C VAL A 173 -1.71 10.34 5.51
N CYS A 174 -0.75 10.41 4.58
CA CYS A 174 0.68 10.31 4.92
C CYS A 174 1.12 11.41 5.92
N GLU A 175 0.61 12.63 5.77
CA GLU A 175 0.90 13.77 6.64
C GLU A 175 0.42 13.55 8.08
N ASP A 176 -0.70 12.86 8.28
CA ASP A 176 -1.20 12.55 9.62
C ASP A 176 -0.31 11.51 10.30
N ILE A 177 0.23 10.55 9.53
CA ILE A 177 1.18 9.55 10.02
C ILE A 177 2.49 10.22 10.42
N GLU A 178 3.00 11.11 9.56
CA GLU A 178 4.20 11.89 9.83
C GLU A 178 4.05 12.71 11.12
N ARG A 179 2.91 13.39 11.30
CA ARG A 179 2.63 14.17 12.51
C ARG A 179 2.64 13.30 13.78
N VAL A 180 2.07 12.10 13.70
CA VAL A 180 2.04 11.16 14.83
C VAL A 180 3.44 10.59 15.11
N ALA A 181 4.19 10.22 14.06
CA ALA A 181 5.55 9.70 14.18
C ALA A 181 6.54 10.74 14.73
N ALA A 182 6.35 12.02 14.41
CA ALA A 182 7.14 13.13 14.92
C ALA A 182 6.77 13.56 16.36
N SER A 183 5.66 13.06 16.92
CA SER A 183 5.22 13.43 18.26
C SER A 183 6.16 12.90 19.35
N PRO A 184 6.49 13.68 20.39
CA PRO A 184 7.34 13.24 21.50
C PRO A 184 6.86 11.94 22.17
N ALA A 185 5.56 11.69 22.20
CA ALA A 185 4.97 10.46 22.77
C ALA A 185 5.30 9.17 21.98
N ALA A 186 5.66 9.29 20.69
CA ALA A 186 6.12 8.16 19.88
C ALA A 186 7.61 7.84 20.10
N GLN A 187 8.39 8.81 20.56
CA GLN A 187 9.82 8.66 20.87
C GLN A 187 10.07 8.08 22.27
N ASP A 188 9.10 8.16 23.17
CA ASP A 188 9.21 7.77 24.59
C ASP A 188 8.95 6.27 24.87
N LYS A 189 9.17 5.38 23.89
CA LYS A 189 9.15 3.92 24.10
C LYS A 189 10.53 3.26 24.05
N SER A 190 11.60 4.05 23.97
CA SER A 190 12.99 3.55 23.91
C SER A 190 13.93 4.19 24.92
N ALA A 191 13.49 4.35 26.18
CA ALA A 191 14.41 4.68 27.28
C ALA A 191 13.89 4.23 28.65
N ILE A 192 13.64 2.93 28.83
CA ILE A 192 13.68 2.36 30.19
C ILE A 192 15.13 1.94 30.46
N THR A 193 15.95 2.91 30.85
CA THR A 193 17.18 2.63 31.60
C THR A 193 16.95 3.16 33.00
N CYS A 194 16.59 2.24 33.90
CA CYS A 194 16.43 2.52 35.33
C CYS A 194 17.78 2.97 35.91
N GLY A 195 17.99 4.27 36.03
CA GLY A 195 19.11 4.88 36.73
C GLY A 195 18.60 5.57 38.00
N SER A 196 18.52 4.81 39.09
CA SER A 196 18.23 5.34 40.42
C SER A 196 19.30 6.36 40.81
N LYS A 197 18.96 7.66 40.79
CA LYS A 197 19.77 8.69 41.45
C LYS A 197 19.24 8.90 42.85
N PHE A 198 19.84 8.17 43.80
CA PHE A 198 19.82 8.54 45.22
C PHE A 198 20.36 9.97 45.36
N PHE A 199 19.48 10.90 45.70
CA PHE A 199 19.87 12.26 46.07
C PHE A 199 20.21 12.26 47.57
N SER A 200 21.49 12.03 47.88
CA SER A 200 22.01 12.18 49.25
C SER A 200 22.19 13.66 49.55
N LEU A 201 21.36 14.20 50.44
CA LEU A 201 21.55 15.51 51.05
C LEU A 201 22.76 15.43 51.99
N LEU A 202 23.89 16.01 51.59
CA LEU A 202 24.98 16.33 52.51
C LEU A 202 25.18 17.85 52.54
N LEU A 203 24.61 18.46 53.58
CA LEU A 203 24.74 19.87 53.91
C LEU A 203 26.15 20.13 54.47
N MET A 204 27.01 20.78 53.69
CA MET A 204 28.27 21.36 54.16
C MET A 204 28.07 22.87 54.31
N LEU A 205 28.04 23.36 55.55
CA LEU A 205 28.52 24.70 55.87
C LEU A 205 29.02 24.71 57.32
N ILE A 206 30.33 24.48 57.40
CA ILE A 206 31.19 24.70 58.55
C ILE A 206 31.30 26.22 58.76
N LEU A 207 31.57 26.59 60.01
CA LEU A 207 32.21 27.82 60.53
C LEU A 207 31.20 28.84 61.11
N PHE A 208 31.28 29.31 62.36
CA PHE A 208 32.39 29.41 63.31
C PHE A 208 31.84 29.73 64.73
N MET A 209 32.74 29.57 65.72
CA MET A 209 32.75 30.17 67.08
C MET A 209 32.10 29.37 68.22
N SER A 210 32.68 29.17 69.40
CA SER A 210 34.03 29.35 69.96
C SER A 210 34.05 28.59 71.29
N LYS A 211 35.22 28.04 71.66
CA LYS A 211 35.48 27.49 73.00
C LYS A 211 35.37 28.58 74.08
N CYS A 212 34.47 28.38 75.03
CA CYS A 212 34.72 28.34 76.48
C CYS A 212 33.66 27.44 77.11
#